data_AF-A0A960QZZ4-F1
#
_entry.id   AF-A0A960QZZ4-F1
#
_cell.length_a   1.000
_cell.length_b   1.000
_cell.length_c   1.000
_cell.angle_alpha   90.00
_cell.angle_beta   90.00
_cell.angle_gamma   90.00
#
_symmetry.space_group_name_H-M   'P 1'
#
loop_
_entity.id
_entity.type
_entity.pdbx_description
1 polymer ?
#
loop_
_entity_poly.entity_id
_entity_poly.type
_entity_poly.pdbx_seq_one_letter_code
_entity_poly.pdbx_strand_id
1 'polypeptide(L)'
;MAFRSLVVIFFLLCSLCYGEESENGEDIIVLPSTATVEGDYFANGRTVEISGKVNGDVYVLGGQVFIDGIIDGDLLVCGGSVEVSGTVTKNVRLLAGQALITGNIGQNVTAVTATIELSPSASIKRNVVIVSGNTDLESKVGHNAHLYSSSVRISDGIRGKVLAYVGHLRLTSKVNIGGALEYWSNKKALIDPNAKVAGGITHHPSFF
;
A
#
# COMPACT_ATOMS: atom_id res chain seq x y z
N MET A 1 -3.14 24.38 -6.95
CA MET A 1 -2.45 24.80 -5.72
C MET A 1 -3.18 24.35 -4.43
N ALA A 2 -3.91 23.21 -4.43
CA ALA A 2 -4.63 22.69 -3.27
C ALA A 2 -4.08 21.34 -2.73
N PHE A 3 -3.09 20.74 -3.41
CA PHE A 3 -2.60 19.38 -3.12
C PHE A 3 -1.41 19.33 -2.13
N ARG A 4 -0.86 20.50 -1.76
CA ARG A 4 0.23 20.59 -0.77
C ARG A 4 -0.26 20.35 0.66
N SER A 5 -1.56 20.48 0.93
CA SER A 5 -2.09 20.42 2.29
C SER A 5 -2.50 19.02 2.74
N LEU A 6 -2.85 18.10 1.83
CA LEU A 6 -3.39 16.79 2.22
C LEU A 6 -2.32 15.82 2.73
N VAL A 7 -1.11 15.89 2.17
CA VAL A 7 0.04 15.05 2.61
C VAL A 7 0.65 15.59 3.91
N VAL A 8 0.58 16.91 4.15
CA VAL A 8 1.14 17.56 5.34
C VAL A 8 0.21 17.40 6.56
N ILE A 9 -1.11 17.36 6.37
CA ILE A 9 -2.07 17.14 7.47
C ILE A 9 -1.99 15.69 8.03
N PHE A 10 -1.58 14.71 7.22
CA PHE A 10 -1.39 13.32 7.68
C PHE A 10 -0.17 13.16 8.61
N PHE A 11 0.90 13.94 8.38
CA PHE A 11 2.12 13.87 9.20
C PHE A 11 1.95 14.42 10.62
N LEU A 12 0.95 15.30 10.85
CA LEU A 12 0.73 15.95 12.15
C LEU A 12 0.10 15.03 13.21
N LEU A 13 -0.46 13.88 12.81
CA LEU A 13 -1.04 12.90 13.75
C LEU A 13 -0.02 11.84 14.22
N CYS A 14 1.05 11.61 13.46
CA CYS A 14 2.08 10.64 13.86
C CYS A 14 2.88 11.13 15.08
N SER A 15 3.00 12.46 15.26
CA SER A 15 3.61 13.07 16.45
C SER A 15 2.72 13.06 17.70
N LEU A 16 1.43 12.73 17.58
CA LEU A 16 0.53 12.54 18.74
C LEU A 16 0.47 11.08 19.21
N CYS A 17 1.06 10.15 18.46
CA CYS A 17 1.28 8.78 18.93
C CYS A 17 2.66 8.68 19.59
N TYR A 18 2.91 9.50 20.61
CA TYR A 18 3.84 9.09 21.66
C TYR A 18 3.11 8.01 22.45
N GLY A 19 3.20 6.77 21.97
CA GLY A 19 2.84 5.61 22.79
C GLY A 19 3.83 5.53 23.95
N GLU A 20 3.31 5.33 25.16
CA GLU A 20 4.12 4.96 26.32
C GLU A 20 5.06 3.80 25.96
N GLU A 21 6.34 3.96 26.29
CA GLU A 21 7.34 2.91 26.16
C GLU A 21 6.97 1.79 27.14
N SER A 22 6.50 0.65 26.61
CA SER A 22 6.18 -0.52 27.43
C SER A 22 7.48 -1.12 27.96
N GLU A 23 7.71 -1.00 29.27
CA GLU A 23 8.90 -1.50 30.00
C GLU A 23 9.02 -3.03 30.09
N ASN A 24 8.24 -3.82 29.35
CA ASN A 24 8.36 -5.29 29.37
C ASN A 24 8.80 -5.85 28.02
N GLY A 25 10.03 -6.37 27.98
CA GLY A 25 10.71 -6.99 26.84
C GLY A 25 10.15 -8.34 26.39
N GLU A 26 8.83 -8.50 26.32
CA GLU A 26 8.13 -9.62 25.68
C GLU A 26 6.86 -9.08 24.96
N ASP A 27 6.87 -8.30 23.86
CA ASP A 27 7.63 -8.23 22.60
C ASP A 27 7.00 -9.02 21.42
N ILE A 28 5.88 -9.72 21.64
CA ILE A 28 5.02 -10.33 20.60
C ILE A 28 3.54 -10.22 21.00
N ILE A 29 2.71 -9.58 20.17
CA ILE A 29 1.25 -9.47 20.35
C ILE A 29 0.56 -10.39 19.34
N VAL A 30 -0.36 -11.25 19.78
CA VAL A 30 -1.07 -12.19 18.90
C VAL A 30 -2.58 -12.11 19.13
N LEU A 31 -3.34 -11.83 18.07
CA LEU A 31 -4.78 -12.08 18.00
C LEU A 31 -5.01 -13.39 17.22
N PRO A 32 -5.26 -14.52 17.90
CA PRO A 32 -5.35 -15.83 17.25
C PRO A 32 -6.58 -15.94 16.34
N SER A 33 -6.54 -16.84 15.37
CA SER A 33 -7.60 -17.04 14.36
C SER A 33 -8.97 -17.41 14.92
N THR A 34 -9.03 -17.94 16.15
CA THR A 34 -10.28 -18.27 16.86
C THR A 34 -10.91 -17.07 17.56
N ALA A 35 -10.19 -15.96 17.70
CA ALA A 35 -10.67 -14.77 18.39
C ALA A 35 -11.47 -13.87 17.45
N THR A 36 -12.52 -13.26 18.01
CA THR A 36 -13.24 -12.15 17.38
C THR A 36 -13.25 -10.97 18.34
N VAL A 37 -12.81 -9.81 17.86
CA VAL A 37 -12.89 -8.54 18.58
C VAL A 37 -14.07 -7.76 18.03
N GLU A 38 -14.98 -7.35 18.92
CA GLU A 38 -16.06 -6.43 18.58
C GLU A 38 -15.57 -4.99 18.75
N GLY A 39 -15.70 -4.17 17.70
CA GLY A 39 -15.17 -2.81 17.66
C GLY A 39 -13.70 -2.75 17.23
N ASP A 40 -13.06 -1.62 17.53
CA ASP A 40 -11.70 -1.32 17.06
C ASP A 40 -10.63 -2.04 17.88
N TYR A 41 -9.52 -2.40 17.23
CA TYR A 41 -8.40 -3.11 17.86
C TYR A 41 -7.09 -2.32 17.74
N PHE A 42 -6.39 -2.20 18.87
CA PHE A 42 -5.12 -1.47 18.97
C PHE A 42 -4.04 -2.44 19.43
N ALA A 43 -2.91 -2.48 18.71
CA ALA A 43 -1.78 -3.32 19.05
C ALA A 43 -0.45 -2.58 18.91
N ASN A 44 0.43 -2.77 19.89
CA ASN A 44 1.79 -2.24 19.87
C ASN A 44 2.75 -3.30 20.41
N GLY A 45 3.77 -3.67 19.64
CA GLY A 45 4.83 -4.57 20.08
C GLY A 45 5.89 -4.80 19.00
N ARG A 46 7.06 -5.35 19.34
CA ARG A 46 8.09 -5.66 18.33
C ARG A 46 7.58 -6.58 17.23
N THR A 47 6.77 -7.58 17.58
CA THR A 47 6.03 -8.40 16.60
C THR A 47 4.54 -8.32 16.90
N VAL A 48 3.71 -8.13 15.87
CA VAL A 48 2.25 -8.17 15.99
C VAL A 48 1.68 -9.12 14.94
N GLU A 49 0.87 -10.08 15.37
CA GLU A 49 0.19 -11.06 14.51
C GLU A 49 -1.32 -10.95 14.73
N ILE A 50 -2.09 -10.75 13.66
CA ILE A 50 -3.55 -10.60 13.70
C ILE A 50 -4.16 -11.60 12.71
N SER A 51 -4.43 -12.80 13.20
CA SER A 51 -5.09 -13.88 12.46
C SER A 51 -6.58 -13.98 12.73
N GLY A 52 -7.04 -13.40 13.84
CA GLY A 52 -8.45 -13.35 14.23
C GLY A 52 -9.30 -12.38 13.39
N LYS A 53 -10.58 -12.29 13.76
CA LYS A 53 -11.51 -11.32 13.17
C LYS A 53 -11.61 -10.06 14.03
N VAL A 54 -11.61 -8.89 13.40
CA VAL A 54 -11.92 -7.60 14.04
C VAL A 54 -13.13 -7.00 13.33
N ASN A 55 -14.22 -6.78 14.07
CA ASN A 55 -15.45 -6.13 13.59
C ASN A 55 -15.37 -4.61 13.78
N GLY A 56 -14.30 -4.01 13.26
CA GLY A 56 -13.97 -2.60 13.44
C GLY A 56 -12.66 -2.26 12.74
N ASP A 57 -12.12 -1.09 13.05
CA ASP A 57 -10.85 -0.62 12.49
C ASP A 57 -9.66 -1.14 13.33
N VAL A 58 -8.50 -1.27 12.72
CA VAL A 58 -7.29 -1.81 13.35
C VAL A 58 -6.14 -0.81 13.27
N TYR A 59 -5.49 -0.57 14.40
CA TYR A 59 -4.36 0.34 14.55
C TYR A 59 -3.16 -0.42 15.12
N VAL A 60 -2.09 -0.54 14.34
CA VAL A 60 -0.91 -1.34 14.73
C VAL A 60 0.37 -0.54 14.60
N LEU A 61 1.19 -0.63 15.64
CA LEU A 61 2.60 -0.24 15.62
C LEU A 61 3.45 -1.48 15.91
N GLY A 62 4.47 -1.76 15.09
CA GLY A 62 5.40 -2.82 15.44
C GLY A 62 6.62 -2.94 14.55
N GLY A 63 7.65 -3.66 15.01
CA GLY A 63 8.82 -3.95 14.18
C GLY A 63 8.48 -4.86 12.99
N GLN A 64 7.71 -5.91 13.26
CA GLN A 64 7.18 -6.87 12.29
C GLN A 64 5.67 -7.03 12.51
N VAL A 65 4.87 -6.84 11.47
CA VAL A 65 3.40 -6.93 11.56
C VAL A 65 2.89 -7.90 10.52
N PHE A 66 2.12 -8.90 10.96
CA PHE A 66 1.47 -9.92 10.13
C PHE A 66 -0.05 -9.82 10.29
N ILE A 67 -0.75 -9.60 9.19
CA ILE A 67 -2.21 -9.50 9.15
C ILE A 67 -2.75 -10.53 8.17
N ASP A 68 -3.10 -11.72 8.67
CA ASP A 68 -3.67 -12.83 7.89
C ASP A 68 -5.17 -13.05 8.18
N GLY A 69 -5.71 -12.38 9.19
CA GLY A 69 -7.13 -12.43 9.58
C GLY A 69 -8.08 -11.56 8.75
N ILE A 70 -9.24 -11.25 9.34
CA ILE A 70 -10.28 -10.43 8.71
C ILE A 70 -10.48 -9.14 9.51
N ILE A 71 -10.27 -8.01 8.87
CA ILE A 71 -10.52 -6.67 9.41
C ILE A 71 -11.74 -6.12 8.68
N ASP A 72 -12.88 -6.04 9.38
CA ASP A 72 -14.12 -5.44 8.84
C ASP A 72 -14.14 -3.91 8.97
N GLY A 73 -13.03 -3.30 8.56
CA GLY A 73 -12.73 -1.90 8.80
C GLY A 73 -11.54 -1.41 8.00
N ASP A 74 -11.02 -0.27 8.43
CA ASP A 74 -9.75 0.28 7.99
C ASP A 74 -8.59 -0.37 8.76
N LEU A 75 -7.45 -0.53 8.09
CA LEU A 75 -6.17 -0.90 8.71
C LEU A 75 -5.23 0.30 8.64
N LEU A 76 -4.76 0.76 9.80
CA LEU A 76 -3.68 1.72 9.95
C LEU A 76 -2.50 1.01 10.60
N VAL A 77 -1.39 0.90 9.87
CA VAL A 77 -0.23 0.13 10.32
C VAL A 77 1.07 0.88 10.09
N CYS A 78 1.92 0.89 11.09
CA CYS A 78 3.28 1.37 10.99
C CYS A 78 4.25 0.29 11.45
N GLY A 79 5.27 -0.03 10.64
CA GLY A 79 6.28 -0.98 11.09
C GLY A 79 7.53 -1.11 10.23
N GLY A 80 8.52 -1.86 10.72
CA GLY A 80 9.74 -2.14 9.94
C GLY A 80 9.43 -3.00 8.71
N SER A 81 8.72 -4.10 8.95
CA SER A 81 8.18 -5.03 7.94
C SER A 81 6.69 -5.27 8.18
N VAL A 82 5.88 -5.13 7.14
CA VAL A 82 4.42 -5.32 7.21
C VAL A 82 3.96 -6.29 6.13
N GLU A 83 3.29 -7.37 6.52
CA GLU A 83 2.65 -8.33 5.62
C GLU A 83 1.13 -8.32 5.82
N VAL A 84 0.38 -8.10 4.74
CA VAL A 84 -1.08 -8.15 4.73
C VAL A 84 -1.54 -9.22 3.74
N SER A 85 -1.79 -10.42 4.26
CA SER A 85 -2.28 -11.59 3.52
C SER A 85 -3.78 -11.85 3.70
N GLY A 86 -4.36 -11.28 4.76
CA GLY A 86 -5.77 -11.38 5.10
C GLY A 86 -6.69 -10.47 4.28
N THR A 87 -7.89 -10.24 4.81
CA THR A 87 -8.88 -9.35 4.18
C THR A 87 -9.09 -8.09 5.00
N VAL A 88 -8.96 -6.93 4.36
CA VAL A 88 -9.34 -5.62 4.91
C VAL A 88 -10.50 -5.09 4.09
N THR A 89 -11.69 -4.98 4.67
CA THR A 89 -12.92 -4.67 3.91
C THR A 89 -12.99 -3.21 3.45
N LYS A 90 -12.26 -2.31 4.13
CA LYS A 90 -12.15 -0.90 3.74
C LYS A 90 -10.74 -0.53 3.27
N ASN A 91 -10.08 0.45 3.90
CA ASN A 91 -8.82 1.04 3.43
C ASN A 91 -7.62 0.51 4.20
N VAL A 92 -6.47 0.45 3.54
CA VAL A 92 -5.17 0.25 4.19
C VAL A 92 -4.36 1.53 4.10
N ARG A 93 -3.88 2.01 5.25
CA ARG A 93 -2.90 3.09 5.36
C ARG A 93 -1.67 2.52 6.04
N LEU A 94 -0.56 2.45 5.30
CA LEU A 94 0.67 1.85 5.80
C LEU A 94 1.88 2.77 5.71
N LEU A 95 2.71 2.71 6.75
CA LEU A 95 4.05 3.27 6.76
C LEU A 95 5.02 2.15 7.10
N ALA A 96 5.96 1.81 6.22
CA ALA A 96 6.88 0.72 6.51
C ALA A 96 8.26 0.81 5.85
N GLY A 97 9.25 0.11 6.39
CA GLY A 97 10.49 -0.13 5.64
C GLY A 97 10.20 -0.99 4.41
N GLN A 98 9.60 -2.15 4.66
CA GLN A 98 9.15 -3.09 3.63
C GLN A 98 7.68 -3.44 3.84
N ALA A 99 6.93 -3.52 2.75
CA ALA A 99 5.55 -4.00 2.77
C ALA A 99 5.29 -5.05 1.71
N LEU A 100 4.55 -6.09 2.08
CA LEU A 100 4.02 -7.12 1.18
C LEU A 100 2.51 -7.20 1.38
N ILE A 101 1.75 -7.06 0.29
CA ILE A 101 0.30 -7.29 0.31
C ILE A 101 0.01 -8.43 -0.66
N THR A 102 -0.53 -9.51 -0.12
CA THR A 102 -1.00 -10.69 -0.87
C THR A 102 -2.52 -10.87 -0.76
N GLY A 103 -3.15 -10.16 0.18
CA GLY A 103 -4.56 -10.26 0.52
C GLY A 103 -5.52 -9.34 -0.23
N ASN A 104 -6.77 -9.28 0.25
CA ASN A 104 -7.86 -8.53 -0.39
C ASN A 104 -8.11 -7.19 0.32
N ILE A 105 -8.01 -6.09 -0.43
CA ILE A 105 -8.31 -4.75 0.05
C ILE A 105 -9.59 -4.23 -0.62
N GLY A 106 -10.65 -4.08 0.17
CA GLY A 106 -11.99 -3.73 -0.33
C GLY A 106 -12.13 -2.30 -0.83
N GLN A 107 -11.23 -1.39 -0.44
CA GLN A 107 -11.21 -0.01 -0.93
C GLN A 107 -9.81 0.41 -1.41
N ASN A 108 -9.16 1.35 -0.72
CA ASN A 108 -7.95 2.01 -1.19
C ASN A 108 -6.72 1.59 -0.38
N VAL A 109 -5.55 1.65 -1.01
CA VAL A 109 -4.24 1.54 -0.33
C VAL A 109 -3.53 2.88 -0.40
N THR A 110 -3.09 3.40 0.74
CA THR A 110 -2.17 4.53 0.83
C THR A 110 -0.91 4.05 1.54
N ALA A 111 0.24 4.15 0.89
CA ALA A 111 1.48 3.57 1.39
C ALA A 111 2.65 4.55 1.30
N VAL A 112 3.45 4.61 2.36
CA VAL A 112 4.78 5.23 2.36
C VAL A 112 5.77 4.16 2.78
N THR A 113 6.64 3.72 1.87
CA THR A 113 7.59 2.65 2.15
C THR A 113 8.98 2.83 1.55
N ALA A 114 9.99 2.09 2.01
CA ALA A 114 11.22 1.98 1.20
C ALA A 114 10.96 1.04 0.00
N THR A 115 10.33 -0.11 0.25
CA THR A 115 9.88 -1.05 -0.77
C THR A 115 8.45 -1.51 -0.51
N ILE A 116 7.68 -1.75 -1.57
CA ILE A 116 6.36 -2.36 -1.47
C ILE A 116 6.13 -3.32 -2.64
N GLU A 117 5.59 -4.50 -2.33
CA GLU A 117 5.10 -5.48 -3.29
C GLU A 117 3.60 -5.68 -3.11
N LEU A 118 2.85 -5.51 -4.20
CA LEU A 118 1.46 -5.93 -4.34
C LEU A 118 1.46 -7.20 -5.19
N SER A 119 1.44 -8.35 -4.53
CA SER A 119 1.63 -9.69 -5.14
C SER A 119 0.50 -10.07 -6.11
N PRO A 120 0.70 -11.02 -7.06
CA PRO A 120 -0.36 -11.45 -7.98
C PRO A 120 -1.66 -11.93 -7.34
N SER A 121 -1.62 -12.42 -6.09
CA SER A 121 -2.81 -12.84 -5.35
C SER A 121 -3.61 -11.67 -4.77
N ALA A 122 -3.01 -10.49 -4.64
CA ALA A 122 -3.66 -9.35 -4.04
C ALA A 122 -4.77 -8.78 -4.94
N SER A 123 -5.81 -8.22 -4.32
CA SER A 123 -6.86 -7.51 -5.04
C SER A 123 -7.20 -6.20 -4.36
N ILE A 124 -6.94 -5.09 -5.03
CA ILE A 124 -7.29 -3.75 -4.56
C ILE A 124 -8.50 -3.28 -5.36
N LYS A 125 -9.66 -3.19 -4.73
CA LYS A 125 -10.91 -2.89 -5.45
C LYS A 125 -10.99 -1.45 -5.95
N ARG A 126 -10.29 -0.50 -5.30
CA ARG A 126 -10.32 0.92 -5.67
C ARG A 126 -8.94 1.44 -6.04
N ASN A 127 -8.45 2.48 -5.36
CA ASN A 127 -7.27 3.23 -5.78
C ASN A 127 -6.04 2.85 -4.96
N VAL A 128 -4.86 3.07 -5.53
CA VAL A 128 -3.59 3.01 -4.80
C VAL A 128 -2.88 4.36 -4.88
N VAL A 129 -2.33 4.80 -3.75
CA VAL A 129 -1.41 5.94 -3.65
C VAL A 129 -0.16 5.44 -2.95
N ILE A 130 0.97 5.39 -3.64
CA ILE A 130 2.20 4.79 -3.13
C ILE A 130 3.33 5.80 -3.28
N VAL A 131 4.03 6.05 -2.17
CA VAL A 131 5.29 6.77 -2.14
C VAL A 131 6.35 5.76 -1.71
N SER A 132 7.33 5.45 -2.58
CA SER A 132 8.36 4.48 -2.20
C SER A 132 9.69 4.62 -2.92
N GLY A 133 10.74 3.94 -2.45
CA GLY A 133 11.93 3.74 -3.27
C GLY A 133 11.62 2.82 -4.45
N ASN A 134 11.06 1.65 -4.15
CA ASN A 134 10.72 0.63 -5.14
C ASN A 134 9.27 0.17 -4.97
N THR A 135 8.49 0.23 -6.05
CA THR A 135 7.14 -0.33 -6.13
C THR A 135 7.11 -1.49 -7.11
N ASP A 136 6.64 -2.64 -6.64
CA ASP A 136 6.26 -3.76 -7.48
C ASP A 136 4.75 -3.96 -7.44
N LEU A 137 4.09 -3.74 -8.57
CA LEU A 137 2.65 -3.85 -8.71
C LEU A 137 2.33 -5.01 -9.63
N GLU A 138 2.15 -6.20 -9.04
CA GLU A 138 1.83 -7.43 -9.75
C GLU A 138 0.35 -7.81 -9.65
N SER A 139 -0.47 -6.92 -9.09
CA SER A 139 -1.85 -7.20 -8.73
C SER A 139 -2.85 -6.31 -9.46
N LYS A 140 -4.13 -6.69 -9.40
CA LYS A 140 -5.20 -5.90 -10.01
C LYS A 140 -5.56 -4.70 -9.15
N VAL A 141 -5.56 -3.52 -9.76
CA VAL A 141 -6.10 -2.28 -9.19
C VAL A 141 -7.39 -1.91 -9.90
N GLY A 142 -8.49 -1.87 -9.15
CA GLY A 142 -9.82 -1.68 -9.69
C GLY A 142 -10.12 -0.25 -10.16
N HIS A 143 -9.34 0.75 -9.76
CA HIS A 143 -9.45 2.14 -10.21
C HIS A 143 -8.07 2.73 -10.54
N ASN A 144 -7.71 3.89 -9.98
CA ASN A 144 -6.52 4.64 -10.36
C ASN A 144 -5.30 4.27 -9.52
N ALA A 145 -4.11 4.43 -10.09
CA ALA A 145 -2.85 4.28 -9.38
C ALA A 145 -2.06 5.60 -9.43
N HIS A 146 -1.72 6.15 -8.28
CA HIS A 146 -0.82 7.29 -8.14
C HIS A 146 0.48 6.82 -7.49
N LEU A 147 1.58 6.89 -8.23
CA LEU A 147 2.86 6.30 -7.85
C LEU A 147 3.92 7.40 -7.81
N TYR A 148 4.60 7.50 -6.68
CA TYR A 148 5.70 8.44 -6.45
C TYR A 148 6.91 7.62 -6.00
N SER A 149 7.63 7.04 -6.97
CA SER A 149 8.68 6.08 -6.63
C SER A 149 9.91 6.15 -7.52
N SER A 150 11.09 5.90 -6.96
CA SER A 150 12.33 5.90 -7.75
C SER A 150 12.31 4.83 -8.85
N SER A 151 11.78 3.64 -8.55
CA SER A 151 11.57 2.57 -9.51
C SER A 151 10.18 1.96 -9.36
N VAL A 152 9.49 1.78 -10.49
CA VAL A 152 8.16 1.15 -10.56
C VAL A 152 8.19 0.04 -11.60
N ARG A 153 7.77 -1.15 -11.20
CA ARG A 153 7.39 -2.24 -12.10
C ARG A 153 5.89 -2.50 -11.98
N ILE A 154 5.20 -2.51 -13.12
CA ILE A 154 3.78 -2.90 -13.20
C ILE A 154 3.71 -4.17 -14.04
N SER A 155 3.05 -5.19 -13.50
CA SER A 155 2.96 -6.52 -14.08
C SER A 155 1.56 -7.07 -14.26
N ASP A 156 0.52 -6.35 -13.82
CA ASP A 156 -0.88 -6.74 -14.03
C ASP A 156 -1.75 -5.50 -14.36
N GLY A 157 -3.06 -5.70 -14.48
CA GLY A 157 -4.02 -4.72 -14.97
C GLY A 157 -4.43 -3.66 -13.94
N ILE A 158 -4.53 -2.42 -14.42
CA ILE A 158 -5.06 -1.26 -13.68
C ILE A 158 -6.25 -0.74 -14.46
N ARG A 159 -7.46 -0.82 -13.91
CA ARG A 159 -8.67 -0.46 -14.65
C ARG A 159 -8.76 1.03 -14.96
N GLY A 160 -8.23 1.89 -14.09
CA GLY A 160 -8.26 3.34 -14.21
C GLY A 160 -7.00 3.94 -14.82
N LYS A 161 -6.76 5.21 -14.50
CA LYS A 161 -5.59 5.99 -14.91
C LYS A 161 -4.38 5.66 -14.02
N VAL A 162 -3.19 5.73 -14.61
CA VAL A 162 -1.92 5.70 -13.88
C VAL A 162 -1.27 7.07 -13.96
N LEU A 163 -0.98 7.66 -12.79
CA LEU A 163 -0.18 8.87 -12.63
C LEU A 163 1.13 8.49 -11.93
N ALA A 164 2.28 8.70 -12.57
CA ALA A 164 3.56 8.20 -12.05
C ALA A 164 4.65 9.27 -12.06
N TYR A 165 5.17 9.62 -10.90
CA TYR A 165 6.39 10.42 -10.74
C TYR A 165 7.54 9.48 -10.41
N VAL A 166 8.39 9.19 -11.39
CA VAL A 166 9.26 8.01 -11.34
C VAL A 166 10.63 8.21 -11.97
N GLY A 167 11.66 7.62 -11.36
CA GLY A 167 12.99 7.55 -11.97
C GLY A 167 13.05 6.50 -13.09
N HIS A 168 12.44 5.35 -12.86
CA HIS A 168 12.36 4.23 -13.79
C HIS A 168 10.96 3.63 -13.77
N LEU A 169 10.35 3.45 -14.96
CA LEU A 169 9.07 2.78 -15.12
C LEU A 169 9.21 1.61 -16.08
N ARG A 170 8.71 0.45 -15.66
CA ARG A 170 8.61 -0.75 -16.50
C ARG A 170 7.18 -1.28 -16.51
N LEU A 171 6.62 -1.49 -17.69
CA LEU A 171 5.39 -2.24 -17.90
C LEU A 171 5.71 -3.58 -18.54
N THR A 172 5.24 -4.68 -17.95
CA THR A 172 5.44 -6.03 -18.53
C THR A 172 4.31 -6.41 -19.50
N SER A 173 4.46 -7.56 -20.16
CA SER A 173 3.56 -8.03 -21.22
C SER A 173 2.11 -8.24 -20.81
N LYS A 174 1.83 -8.45 -19.52
CA LYS A 174 0.47 -8.68 -19.00
C LYS A 174 -0.28 -7.39 -18.66
N VAL A 175 0.38 -6.25 -18.70
CA VAL A 175 -0.20 -4.97 -18.28
C VAL A 175 -1.36 -4.58 -19.20
N ASN A 176 -2.51 -4.30 -18.59
CA ASN A 176 -3.66 -3.70 -19.24
C ASN A 176 -4.15 -2.51 -18.41
N ILE A 177 -3.85 -1.30 -18.86
CA ILE A 177 -4.31 -0.06 -18.26
C ILE A 177 -5.56 0.40 -19.01
N GLY A 178 -6.70 0.43 -18.32
CA GLY A 178 -7.98 0.84 -18.90
C GLY A 178 -8.10 2.36 -19.09
N GLY A 179 -7.31 3.15 -18.37
CA GLY A 179 -7.19 4.60 -18.54
C GLY A 179 -5.93 5.02 -19.29
N ALA A 180 -5.55 6.30 -19.11
CA ALA A 180 -4.29 6.82 -19.61
C ALA A 180 -3.12 6.50 -18.67
N LEU A 181 -1.91 6.42 -19.21
CA LEU A 181 -0.67 6.47 -18.45
C LEU A 181 -0.05 7.85 -18.62
N GLU A 182 0.09 8.59 -17.53
CA GLU A 182 0.76 9.88 -17.49
C GLU A 182 1.93 9.79 -16.50
N TYR A 183 3.16 10.01 -16.98
CA TYR A 183 4.34 9.87 -16.15
C TYR A 183 5.39 10.96 -16.35
N TRP A 184 6.06 11.32 -15.26
CA TRP A 184 7.18 12.26 -15.22
C TRP A 184 8.46 11.49 -14.93
N SER A 185 9.41 11.57 -15.85
CA SER A 185 10.71 10.92 -15.71
C SER A 185 11.74 11.52 -16.66
N ASN A 186 13.02 11.50 -16.25
CA ASN A 186 14.14 11.81 -17.15
C ASN A 186 14.48 10.64 -18.08
N LYS A 187 13.89 9.46 -17.87
CA LYS A 187 14.09 8.25 -18.69
C LYS A 187 12.76 7.80 -19.28
N LYS A 188 12.79 7.34 -20.54
CA LYS A 188 11.60 6.76 -21.16
C LYS A 188 11.23 5.46 -20.44
N ALA A 189 9.92 5.23 -20.26
CA ALA A 189 9.42 3.99 -19.72
C ALA A 189 9.79 2.79 -20.62
N LEU A 190 10.16 1.67 -20.01
CA LEU A 190 10.35 0.40 -20.69
C LEU A 190 9.01 -0.32 -20.77
N ILE A 191 8.38 -0.28 -21.94
CA ILE A 191 7.04 -0.83 -22.15
C ILE A 191 7.17 -2.06 -23.04
N ASP A 192 6.72 -3.20 -22.54
CA ASP A 192 6.63 -4.42 -23.34
C ASP A 192 5.67 -4.22 -24.53
N PRO A 193 5.97 -4.72 -25.74
CA PRO A 193 5.08 -4.59 -26.90
C PRO A 193 3.66 -5.12 -26.71
N ASN A 194 3.46 -6.06 -25.77
CA ASN A 194 2.15 -6.63 -25.48
C ASN A 194 1.35 -5.85 -24.42
N ALA A 195 1.99 -4.89 -23.73
CA ALA A 195 1.31 -4.04 -22.75
C ALA A 195 0.29 -3.13 -23.44
N LYS A 196 -0.92 -3.05 -22.89
CA LYS A 196 -2.02 -2.25 -23.43
C LYS A 196 -2.33 -1.07 -22.52
N VAL A 197 -2.45 0.11 -23.11
CA VAL A 197 -2.87 1.34 -22.41
C VAL A 197 -3.95 2.02 -23.24
N ALA A 198 -5.22 1.86 -22.82
CA ALA A 198 -6.37 2.26 -23.62
C ALA A 198 -6.50 3.78 -23.77
N GLY A 199 -6.13 4.55 -22.73
CA GLY A 199 -6.18 6.01 -22.76
C GLY A 199 -4.91 6.67 -23.31
N GLY A 200 -4.00 5.90 -23.90
CA GLY A 200 -2.72 6.41 -24.43
C GLY A 200 -1.67 6.69 -23.34
N ILE A 201 -0.47 7.04 -23.80
CA ILE A 201 0.71 7.24 -22.96
C ILE A 201 1.25 8.65 -23.17
N THR A 202 1.33 9.41 -22.08
CA THR A 202 1.90 10.76 -22.05
C THR A 202 3.13 10.76 -21.15
N HIS A 203 4.25 11.21 -21.72
CA HIS A 203 5.54 11.34 -21.01
C HIS A 203 5.86 12.82 -20.84
N HIS A 204 6.20 13.19 -19.61
CA HIS A 204 6.72 14.50 -19.26
C HIS A 204 8.17 14.40 -18.79
N PRO A 205 9.04 15.36 -19.15
CA PRO A 205 10.34 15.48 -18.50
C PRO A 205 10.14 15.73 -17.00
N SER A 206 11.08 15.23 -16.18
CA SER A 206 11.07 15.53 -14.74
C SER A 206 11.38 17.01 -14.52
N PHE A 207 10.78 17.61 -13.50
CA PHE A 207 11.14 18.96 -13.03
C PHE A 207 12.30 18.96 -12.03
N PHE A 208 12.76 17.77 -11.62
CA PHE A 208 13.92 17.51 -10.76
C PHE A 208 15.02 16.78 -11.53
#